data_AF-A0A2E4KVZ8-F1
#
_entry.id   AF-A0A2E4KVZ8-F1
#
_cell.length_a   1.000
_cell.length_b   1.000
_cell.length_c   1.000
_cell.angle_alpha   90.00
_cell.angle_beta   90.00
_cell.angle_gamma   90.00
#
_symmetry.space_group_name_H-M   'P 1'
#
loop_
_entity.id
_entity.type
_entity.pdbx_description
1 polymer ?
#
loop_
_entity_poly.entity_id
_entity_poly.type
_entity_poly.pdbx_seq_one_letter_code
_entity_poly.pdbx_strand_id
1 'polypeptide(L)' 'GPSASAVILPRGDSSETEFTNLDKALAEPDTQIRLFGKPMIEGKRRMGVGLARGSSIEEALKKAQAVANTVKVKF' A
#
# COMPACT_ATOMS: atom_id res chain seq x y z
N GLY A 1 11.39 -5.94 -15.76
CA GLY A 1 12.08 -6.62 -14.67
C GLY A 1 11.08 -7.28 -13.73
N PRO A 2 11.54 -8.18 -12.84
CA PRO A 2 10.70 -8.75 -11.79
C PRO A 2 9.91 -7.68 -11.04
N SER A 3 8.62 -7.92 -10.85
CA SER A 3 7.68 -6.96 -10.27
C SER A 3 6.69 -7.67 -9.37
N ALA A 4 6.22 -7.01 -8.32
CA ALA A 4 5.20 -7.55 -7.44
C ALA A 4 4.27 -6.45 -6.91
N SER A 5 3.15 -6.88 -6.33
CA SER A 5 2.14 -6.01 -5.74
C SER A 5 1.67 -6.56 -4.40
N ALA A 6 1.43 -5.68 -3.43
CA ALA A 6 0.83 -6.04 -2.14
C ALA A 6 -0.33 -5.11 -1.81
N VAL A 7 -1.42 -5.68 -1.29
CA VAL A 7 -2.66 -4.94 -1.06
C VAL A 7 -2.61 -4.18 0.26
N ILE A 8 -3.14 -2.96 0.26
CA ILE A 8 -3.38 -2.16 1.47
C ILE A 8 -4.79 -2.52 1.96
N LEU A 9 -4.84 -3.42 2.95
CA LEU A 9 -6.08 -3.96 3.55
C LEU A 9 -6.14 -3.63 5.04
N PRO A 10 -6.46 -2.38 5.41
CA PRO A 10 -6.62 -2.04 6.79
C PRO A 10 -7.97 -2.56 7.32
N ARG A 11 -8.12 -2.56 8.65
CA ARG A 11 -9.36 -2.91 9.34
C ARG A 11 -9.82 -1.73 10.19
N GLY A 12 -11.07 -1.32 10.05
CA GLY A 12 -11.68 -0.20 10.77
C GLY A 12 -13.08 0.11 10.24
N ASP A 13 -13.77 1.01 10.93
CA ASP A 13 -15.09 1.50 10.56
C ASP A 13 -15.06 3.03 10.61
N SER A 14 -15.20 3.69 9.46
CA SER A 14 -15.26 5.15 9.36
C SER A 14 -15.82 5.62 8.03
N SER A 15 -16.50 6.77 8.04
CA SER A 15 -17.00 7.48 6.88
C SER A 15 -15.99 8.45 6.26
N GLU A 16 -14.86 8.69 6.93
CA GLU A 16 -13.77 9.53 6.47
C GLU A 16 -12.46 8.73 6.54
N THR A 17 -11.66 8.77 5.49
CA THR A 17 -10.39 8.03 5.47
C THR A 17 -9.26 8.91 4.99
N GLU A 18 -8.16 8.89 5.73
CA GLU A 18 -6.93 9.59 5.38
C GLU A 18 -5.78 8.60 5.22
N PHE A 19 -4.94 8.82 4.21
CA PHE A 19 -3.74 8.02 3.98
C PHE A 19 -2.52 8.77 4.47
N THR A 20 -1.69 8.10 5.27
CA THR A 20 -0.48 8.67 5.88
C THR A 20 0.73 7.78 5.64
N ASN A 21 1.94 8.33 5.86
CA ASN A 21 3.24 7.70 5.58
C ASN A 21 3.49 7.39 4.08
N LEU A 22 2.91 8.17 3.17
CA LEU A 22 3.08 7.97 1.73
C LEU A 22 4.53 8.24 1.28
N ASP A 23 5.16 9.25 1.87
CA ASP A 23 6.57 9.61 1.70
C ASP A 23 7.49 8.44 2.08
N LYS A 24 7.29 7.85 3.26
CA LYS A 24 8.09 6.71 3.74
C LYS A 24 7.86 5.47 2.91
N ALA A 25 6.61 5.22 2.51
CA ALA A 25 6.25 4.09 1.68
C ALA A 25 6.84 4.18 0.26
N LEU A 26 7.13 5.39 -0.23
CA LEU A 26 7.75 5.64 -1.54
C LEU A 26 9.24 5.98 -1.46
N ALA A 27 9.86 5.86 -0.28
CA ALA A 27 11.25 6.23 -0.08
C ALA A 27 12.21 5.29 -0.84
N GLU A 28 11.82 4.03 -1.04
CA GLU A 28 12.60 3.09 -1.84
C GLU A 28 12.40 3.32 -3.35
N PRO A 29 13.47 3.23 -4.16
CA PRO A 29 13.37 3.35 -5.61
C PRO A 29 12.51 2.23 -6.20
N ASP A 30 11.95 2.51 -7.38
CA ASP A 30 11.10 1.59 -8.13
C ASP A 30 9.84 1.12 -7.39
N THR A 31 9.38 1.89 -6.41
CA THR A 31 8.12 1.67 -5.71
C THR A 31 7.02 2.62 -6.20
N GLN A 32 5.77 2.16 -6.12
CA GLN A 32 4.59 2.98 -6.42
C GLN A 32 3.44 2.61 -5.49
N ILE A 33 2.51 3.55 -5.30
CA ILE A 33 1.26 3.33 -4.58
C ILE A 33 0.10 3.68 -5.50
N ARG A 34 -0.95 2.86 -5.49
CA ARG A 34 -2.23 3.15 -6.14
C ARG A 34 -3.32 3.10 -5.07
N LEU A 35 -3.84 4.27 -4.72
CA LEU A 35 -4.96 4.42 -3.77
C LEU A 35 -6.28 4.42 -4.54
N PHE A 36 -7.30 3.75 -4.01
CA PHE A 36 -8.60 3.62 -4.69
C PHE A 36 -9.59 4.74 -4.37
N GLY A 37 -9.22 5.71 -3.52
CA GLY A 37 -10.04 6.89 -3.22
C GLY A 37 -11.42 6.58 -2.62
N LYS A 38 -11.55 5.46 -1.90
CA LYS A 38 -12.81 5.07 -1.27
C LYS A 38 -13.07 5.95 -0.05
N PRO A 39 -14.24 6.61 0.06
CA PRO A 39 -14.49 7.56 1.14
C PRO A 39 -14.64 6.88 2.51
N MET A 40 -15.17 5.65 2.54
CA MET A 40 -15.53 4.94 3.77
C MET A 40 -14.91 3.54 3.85
N ILE A 41 -14.80 3.02 5.07
CA ILE A 41 -14.45 1.63 5.36
C ILE A 41 -15.45 1.05 6.37
N GLU A 42 -15.84 -0.19 6.15
CA GLU A 42 -16.60 -0.99 7.10
C GLU A 42 -15.92 -2.36 7.22
N GLY A 43 -15.45 -2.71 8.42
CA GLY A 43 -14.69 -3.91 8.70
C GLY A 43 -13.34 -3.96 7.99
N LYS A 44 -13.23 -4.70 6.89
CA LYS A 44 -12.00 -4.85 6.10
C LYS A 44 -12.26 -4.48 4.66
N ARG A 45 -11.54 -3.48 4.15
CA ARG A 45 -11.72 -3.00 2.77
C ARG A 45 -10.38 -2.80 2.11
N ARG A 46 -10.24 -3.27 0.85
CA ARG A 46 -9.05 -2.98 0.04
C ARG A 46 -9.08 -1.49 -0.32
N MET A 47 -8.10 -0.73 0.18
CA MET A 47 -8.01 0.72 0.03
C MET A 47 -6.95 1.15 -0.99
N GLY A 48 -6.02 0.26 -1.33
CA GLY A 48 -5.02 0.50 -2.36
C GLY A 48 -4.10 -0.69 -2.56
N VAL A 49 -3.03 -0.48 -3.33
CA VAL A 49 -1.98 -1.46 -3.60
C VAL A 49 -0.62 -0.76 -3.65
N GLY A 50 0.38 -1.37 -3.00
CA GLY A 50 1.79 -1.05 -3.16
C GLY A 50 2.38 -1.91 -4.28
N LEU A 51 3.20 -1.31 -5.13
CA LEU A 51 3.87 -1.94 -6.26
C LEU A 51 5.37 -1.73 -6.10
N ALA A 52 6.15 -2.72 -6.50
CA ALA A 52 7.59 -2.57 -6.57
C ALA A 52 8.20 -3.38 -7.70
N ARG A 53 9.34 -2.91 -8.19
CA ARG A 53 10.25 -3.71 -9.03
C ARG A 53 11.52 -4.03 -8.24
N GLY A 54 12.16 -5.13 -8.62
CA GLY A 54 13.41 -5.58 -8.02
C GLY A 54 14.27 -6.34 -9.00
N SER A 55 15.47 -6.71 -8.56
CA SER A 55 16.38 -7.56 -9.32
C SER A 55 15.91 -9.02 -9.34
N SER A 56 15.10 -9.44 -8.37
CA SER A 56 14.45 -10.75 -8.28
C SER A 56 12.97 -10.63 -7.90
N ILE A 57 12.21 -11.73 -8.08
CA ILE A 57 10.81 -11.80 -7.67
C ILE A 57 10.68 -11.65 -6.14
N GLU A 58 11.58 -12.28 -5.38
CA GLU A 58 11.59 -12.21 -3.92
C GLU A 58 11.85 -10.80 -3.41
N GLU A 59 12.77 -10.07 -4.05
CA GLU A 59 13.04 -8.67 -3.73
C GLU A 59 11.83 -7.80 -4.04
N ALA A 60 11.24 -7.94 -5.24
CA ALA A 60 10.05 -7.19 -5.62
C ALA A 60 8.88 -7.46 -4.65
N LEU A 61 8.69 -8.70 -4.21
CA LEU A 61 7.67 -9.07 -3.22
C LEU A 61 7.91 -8.38 -1.88
N LYS A 62 9.13 -8.47 -1.33
CA LYS A 62 9.50 -7.82 -0.06
C LYS A 62 9.26 -6.31 -0.13
N LYS A 63 9.71 -5.66 -1.21
CA LYS A 63 9.52 -4.23 -1.43
C LYS A 63 8.03 -3.86 -1.51
N ALA A 64 7.25 -4.55 -2.33
CA ALA A 64 5.83 -4.26 -2.48
C ALA A 64 5.07 -4.43 -1.14
N GLN A 65 5.41 -5.46 -0.36
CA GLN A 65 4.86 -5.66 0.99
C GLN A 65 5.27 -4.54 1.95
N ALA A 66 6.54 -4.12 1.93
CA ALA A 66 7.02 -3.02 2.77
C ALA A 66 6.26 -1.72 2.47
N VAL A 67 6.06 -1.40 1.18
CA VAL A 67 5.26 -0.26 0.72
C VAL A 67 3.84 -0.35 1.29
N ALA A 68 3.15 -1.48 1.08
CA ALA A 68 1.76 -1.65 1.52
C ALA A 68 1.60 -1.61 3.05
N ASN A 69 2.57 -2.12 3.80
CA ASN A 69 2.55 -2.14 5.28
C ASN A 69 2.90 -0.79 5.92
N THR A 70 3.68 0.03 5.20
CA THR A 70 4.07 1.38 5.64
C THR A 70 2.92 2.36 5.55
N VAL A 71 2.11 2.26 4.48
CA VAL A 71 0.91 3.09 4.34
C VAL A 71 -0.06 2.81 5.49
N LYS A 72 -0.45 3.88 6.19
CA LYS A 72 -1.46 3.80 7.25
C LYS A 72 -2.71 4.53 6.82
N VAL A 73 -3.85 3.89 7.04
CA VAL A 73 -5.16 4.50 6.86
C VAL A 73 -5.65 4.92 8.24
N LYS A 74 -5.91 6.21 8.42
CA LYS A 74 -6.57 6.77 9.60
C LYS A 74 -8.08 6.82 9.35
N PHE A 75 -8.82 6.65 10.44
CA PHE A 75 -10.27 6.49 10.51
C PHE A 75 -10.82 7.41 11.57
#